data_AF-A0A7L1P004-F1
#
_entry.id   AF-A0A7L1P004-F1
#
_cell.length_a   1.000
_cell.length_b   1.000
_cell.length_c   1.000
_cell.angle_alpha   90.00
_cell.angle_beta   90.00
_cell.angle_gamma   90.00
#
_symmetry.space_group_name_H-M   'P 1'
#
loop_
_entity.id
_entity.type
_entity.pdbx_description
1 polymer ?
#
loop_
_entity_poly.entity_id
_entity_poly.type
_entity_poly.pdbx_seq_one_letter_code
_entity_poly.pdbx_strand_id
1 'polypeptide(L)' 'STNSESPFSQCELTGKWINDLGSTMTIGAVNGKGDFAGSYLTAVTATNNKIQVSPLQGSQ' A
#
# COMPACT_ATOMS: atom_id res chain seq x y z
N SER A 1 15.18 -24.22 -26.53
CA SER A 1 14.65 -22.94 -26.04
C SER A 1 13.95 -23.18 -24.72
N THR A 2 14.61 -22.92 -23.61
CA THR A 2 14.00 -23.02 -22.28
C THR A 2 13.07 -21.84 -22.12
N ASN A 3 11.75 -22.09 -22.08
CA ASN A 3 10.75 -21.08 -21.75
C ASN A 3 11.10 -20.53 -20.36
N SER A 4 11.58 -19.29 -20.32
CA SER A 4 11.74 -18.52 -19.10
C SER A 4 10.35 -18.05 -18.65
N GLU A 5 9.66 -18.89 -17.87
CA GLU A 5 8.57 -18.40 -17.04
C GLU A 5 9.15 -17.31 -16.14
N SER A 6 8.66 -16.07 -16.31
CA SER A 6 8.88 -15.02 -15.32
C SER A 6 8.36 -15.58 -13.99
N PRO A 7 9.17 -15.63 -12.92
CA PRO A 7 8.64 -16.00 -11.62
C PRO A 7 7.48 -15.05 -11.33
N PHE A 8 6.32 -15.61 -10.97
CA PHE A 8 5.16 -14.83 -10.56
C PHE A 8 5.64 -13.70 -9.66
N SER A 9 5.45 -12.45 -10.08
CA SER A 9 5.74 -11.29 -9.22
C SER A 9 4.98 -11.55 -7.93
N GLN A 10 5.68 -11.82 -6.84
CA GLN A 10 5.08 -11.93 -5.53
C GLN A 10 4.28 -10.64 -5.33
N CYS A 11 3.00 -10.75 -5.00
CA CYS A 11 2.11 -9.60 -4.78
C CYS A 11 2.50 -8.90 -3.47
N GLU A 12 3.71 -8.33 -3.42
CA GLU A 12 4.21 -7.60 -2.27
C GLU A 12 3.50 -6.27 -2.16
N LEU A 13 2.94 -6.00 -0.97
CA LEU A 13 2.31 -4.72 -0.70
C LEU A 13 3.32 -3.58 -0.51
N THR A 14 4.59 -3.88 -0.27
CA THR A 14 5.65 -2.87 -0.12
C THR A 14 5.70 -1.93 -1.32
N GLY A 15 5.52 -0.63 -1.09
CA GLY A 15 5.59 0.37 -2.16
C GLY A 15 4.56 1.48 -2.04
N LYS A 16 4.36 2.18 -3.16
CA LYS A 16 3.42 3.30 -3.29
C LYS A 16 2.23 2.89 -4.15
N TRP A 17 1.04 3.23 -3.67
CA TRP A 17 -0.23 2.88 -4.29
C TRP A 17 -1.10 4.11 -4.44
N ILE A 18 -1.93 4.10 -5.48
CA ILE A 18 -2.94 5.11 -5.74
C ILE A 18 -4.25 4.35 -6.01
N ASN A 19 -5.33 4.74 -5.35
CA ASN A 19 -6.65 4.18 -5.65
C ASN A 19 -7.37 5.03 -6.70
N ASP A 20 -8.52 4.55 -7.19
CA ASP A 20 -9.30 5.23 -8.24
C ASP A 20 -9.83 6.61 -7.84
N LEU A 21 -9.91 6.89 -6.53
CA LEU A 21 -10.31 8.20 -6.00
C LEU A 21 -9.12 9.16 -5.89
N GLY A 22 -7.90 8.72 -6.23
CA GLY A 22 -6.67 9.52 -6.15
C GLY A 22 -6.04 9.56 -4.76
N SER A 23 -6.49 8.74 -3.81
CA SER A 23 -5.85 8.62 -2.50
C SER A 23 -4.51 7.90 -2.64
N THR A 24 -3.51 8.32 -1.87
CA THR A 24 -2.17 7.73 -1.92
C THR A 24 -1.88 6.93 -0.66
N MET A 25 -1.22 5.79 -0.82
CA MET A 25 -0.79 4.93 0.26
C MET A 25 0.68 4.57 0.07
N THR A 26 1.46 4.61 1.14
CA THR A 26 2.83 4.06 1.15
C THR A 26 2.88 2.97 2.20
N ILE A 27 3.22 1.76 1.79
CA ILE A 27 3.41 0.60 2.67
C ILE A 27 4.92 0.32 2.76
N GLY A 28 5.42 0.24 3.98
CA GLY A 28 6.80 -0.14 4.27
C GLY A 28 7.05 -1.64 4.07
N ALA A 29 8.25 -2.09 4.44
CA ALA A 29 8.58 -3.51 4.34
C ALA A 29 7.64 -4.38 5.18
N VAL A 30 7.20 -5.49 4.59
CA VAL A 30 6.44 -6.54 5.26
C VAL A 30 7.40 -7.42 6.05
N ASN A 31 7.14 -7.64 7.34
CA ASN A 31 7.99 -8.48 8.17
C ASN A 31 7.70 -9.99 7.95
N GLY A 32 8.50 -10.86 8.56
CA GLY A 32 8.34 -12.32 8.41
C GLY A 32 7.04 -12.92 8.99
N LYS A 33 6.22 -12.13 9.69
CA LYS A 33 4.88 -12.50 10.16
C LYS A 33 3.78 -11.98 9.25
N GLY A 34 4.12 -11.22 8.20
CA GLY A 34 3.17 -10.54 7.34
C GLY A 34 2.80 -9.14 7.80
N ASP A 35 3.27 -8.66 8.97
CA ASP A 35 2.89 -7.32 9.46
C ASP A 35 3.60 -6.21 8.68
N PHE A 36 2.90 -5.09 8.48
CA PHE A 36 3.45 -3.88 7.88
C PHE A 36 2.90 -2.61 8.53
N ALA A 37 3.67 -1.53 8.38
CA ALA A 37 3.26 -0.18 8.73
C ALA A 37 3.40 0.73 7.51
N GLY A 38 2.68 1.84 7.51
CA GLY A 38 2.71 2.78 6.40
C GLY A 38 1.97 4.08 6.69
N SER A 39 1.65 4.79 5.61
CA SER A 39 0.90 6.05 5.65
C SER A 39 -0.16 6.09 4.56
N TYR A 40 -1.31 6.67 4.88
CA TYR A 40 -2.42 6.88 3.96
C TYR A 40 -2.77 8.38 3.91
N LEU A 41 -2.89 8.91 2.71
CA LEU A 41 -3.41 10.26 2.46
C LEU A 41 -4.66 10.13 1.59
N THR A 42 -5.82 10.33 2.23
CA THR A 42 -7.10 10.30 1.52
C THR A 42 -7.24 11.50 0.59
N ALA A 43 -7.81 11.30 -0.59
CA ALA A 43 -8.18 12.39 -1.49
C ALA A 43 -9.57 12.98 -1.16
N VAL A 44 -10.40 12.23 -0.43
CA VAL A 44 -11.78 12.61 -0.10
C VAL A 44 -12.05 12.40 1.40
N THR A 45 -12.95 13.19 1.97
CA THR A 45 -13.36 13.11 3.38
C THR A 45 -14.87 13.32 3.51
N ALA A 46 -15.52 12.58 4.41
CA ALA A 46 -16.93 12.76 4.74
C ALA A 46 -17.18 13.88 5.77
N THR A 47 -16.11 14.55 6.23
CA THR A 47 -16.14 15.62 7.23
C THR A 47 -15.54 16.90 6.67
N ASN A 48 -15.83 18.05 7.30
CA ASN A 48 -15.20 19.33 6.96
C ASN A 48 -13.80 19.51 7.57
N ASN A 49 -13.24 18.47 8.19
CA ASN A 49 -11.90 18.53 8.76
C ASN A 49 -10.85 18.55 7.65
N LYS A 50 -9.75 19.26 7.91
CA LYS A 50 -8.60 19.27 7.01
C LYS A 50 -8.04 17.86 6.85
N ILE A 51 -7.88 17.42 5.60
CA ILE A 51 -7.20 16.16 5.27
C ILE A 51 -5.74 16.23 5.72
N GLN A 52 -5.28 15.16 6.37
CA GLN A 52 -3.91 14.99 6.83
C GLN A 52 -3.46 13.56 6.54
N VAL A 53 -2.14 13.35 6.53
CA VAL A 53 -1.57 12.00 6.44
C VAL A 53 -1.89 11.25 7.74
N SER A 54 -2.43 10.04 7.60
CA SER A 54 -2.73 9.16 8.72
C SER A 54 -1.81 7.93 8.70
N PRO A 55 -1.32 7.46 9.86
CA PRO A 55 -0.59 6.20 9.93
C PRO A 55 -1.53 5.03 9.62
N LEU A 56 -1.00 3.97 9.00
CA LEU A 56 -1.69 2.70 8.80
C LEU A 56 -0.83 1.54 9.32
N GLN A 57 -1.48 0.50 9.79
CA GLN A 57 -0.86 -0.77 10.22
C GLN A 57 -1.77 -1.92 9.77
N GLY A 58 -1.18 -3.04 9.37
CA GLY A 58 -1.91 -4.21 8.90
C GLY A 58 -1.02 -5.45 8.77
N SER A 59 -1.59 -6.53 8.24
CA SER A 59 -0.90 -7.79 7.95
C SER A 59 -1.39 -8.40 6.62
N GLN A 60 -0.52 -9.08 5.87
CA GLN A 60 -0.87 -9.80 4.62
C GLN A 60 -0.71 -11.32 4.72
#